data_AF-A0A183B2V7-F1
#
_entry.id   AF-A0A183B2V7-F1
#
_cell.length_a   1.000
_cell.length_b   1.000
_cell.length_c   1.000
_cell.angle_alpha   90.00
_cell.angle_beta   90.00
_cell.angle_gamma   90.00
#
_symmetry.space_group_name_H-M   'P 1'
#
loop_
_entity.id
_entity.type
_entity.pdbx_description
1 polymer ?
#
loop_
_entity_poly.entity_id
_entity_poly.type
_entity_poly.pdbx_seq_one_letter_code
_entity_poly.pdbx_strand_id
1 'polypeptide(L)'
;MEVCKGLRFWGKIFGLKNSYFILEADNKSTTETEIGQVDKHHSKVVQKTNESEDTLEALDLDPPPKPDWKPPIDILHEEPGKGVNKKMYYVCTVLGEPWTKLPDVTPKQIAVSRQLQHLCTGDLEAELQTYPPFPGVEKNYLRAQIARITANTTISPINFYQFDEEEEEGGMEEDASRETFVVNPDYEPVSIFELSDPSLANWVHHASYILPQGRTVWWNPNQKSSGGSGDEDDKTDEEDEELEEVDEPEPETGPPLLTPLSEDAEVNGLPPWSTRITSRLIPHYAYAVLSSNLWPGAHAVASGR
;
A
#
# COMPACT_ATOMS: atom_id res chain seq x y z
N MET A 1 8.24 22.90 16.20
CA MET A 1 7.17 21.99 16.67
C MET A 1 6.28 21.72 15.48
N GLU A 2 6.42 20.56 14.87
CA GLU A 2 5.49 20.13 13.82
C GLU A 2 4.11 19.96 14.45
N VAL A 3 3.11 20.64 13.90
CA VAL A 3 1.74 20.62 14.42
C VAL A 3 0.98 19.55 13.65
N CYS A 4 0.88 18.34 14.20
CA CYS A 4 0.05 17.26 13.66
C CYS A 4 -1.44 17.51 14.01
N LYS A 5 -2.36 17.25 13.07
CA LYS A 5 -3.81 17.37 13.31
C LYS A 5 -4.34 16.24 14.21
N GLY A 6 -3.78 15.03 14.03
CA GLY A 6 -4.09 13.84 14.81
C GLY A 6 -2.84 12.99 14.97
N LEU A 7 -2.73 12.34 16.13
CA LEU A 7 -1.70 11.35 16.45
C LEU A 7 -2.40 10.11 16.98
N ARG A 8 -2.12 8.95 16.39
CA ARG A 8 -2.60 7.66 16.87
C ARG A 8 -1.43 6.73 17.09
N PHE A 9 -1.48 5.97 18.17
CA PHE A 9 -0.55 4.87 18.38
C PHE A 9 -0.97 3.71 17.48
N TRP A 10 -0.11 3.40 16.51
CA TRP A 10 -0.35 2.32 15.55
C TRP A 10 -0.08 0.97 16.19
N GLY A 11 1.04 0.85 16.91
CA GLY A 11 1.38 -0.40 17.58
C GLY A 11 2.88 -0.58 17.84
N LYS A 12 3.25 -1.84 18.02
CA LYS A 12 4.61 -2.28 18.30
C LYS A 12 4.99 -3.44 17.40
N ILE A 13 6.16 -3.34 16.76
CA ILE A 13 6.77 -4.45 16.00
C ILE A 13 7.97 -4.96 16.77
N PHE A 14 8.07 -6.27 16.93
CA PHE A 14 9.21 -6.90 17.59
C PHE A 14 10.36 -7.07 16.60
N GLY A 15 11.57 -6.72 17.04
CA GLY A 15 12.81 -7.05 16.34
C GLY A 15 13.71 -7.94 17.19
N LEU A 16 14.78 -8.44 16.58
CA LEU A 16 15.74 -9.36 17.20
C LEU A 16 16.51 -8.71 18.37
N LYS A 17 16.96 -7.46 18.18
CA LYS A 17 17.71 -6.71 19.20
C LYS A 17 16.80 -5.72 19.94
N ASN A 18 16.10 -4.88 19.18
CA ASN A 18 15.21 -3.85 19.70
C ASN A 18 13.81 -4.00 19.09
N SER A 19 12.80 -3.49 19.80
CA SER A 19 11.44 -3.39 19.27
C SER A 19 11.17 -1.97 18.76
N TYR A 20 10.27 -1.86 17.79
CA TYR A 20 9.83 -0.58 17.24
C TYR A 20 8.45 -0.21 17.78
N PHE A 21 8.33 0.97 18.36
CA PHE A 21 7.08 1.64 18.67
C PHE A 21 6.73 2.57 17.52
N ILE A 22 5.49 2.51 17.04
CA ILE A 22 5.06 3.20 15.83
C ILE A 22 3.90 4.14 16.16
N LEU A 23 4.04 5.40 15.76
CA LEU A 23 2.98 6.39 15.75
C LEU A 23 2.57 6.67 14.31
N GLU A 24 1.27 6.73 14.06
CA GLU A 24 0.71 7.31 12.86
C GLU A 24 0.31 8.76 13.13
N ALA A 25 0.60 9.64 12.19
CA ALA A 25 0.25 11.05 12.23
C ALA A 25 -0.44 11.45 10.93
N ASP A 26 -1.48 12.27 11.06
CA ASP A 26 -2.15 12.82 9.90
C ASP A 26 -1.26 13.87 9.24
N ASN A 27 -1.12 13.76 7.92
CA ASN A 27 -0.36 14.74 7.16
C ASN A 27 -1.15 16.05 7.15
N LYS A 28 -0.49 17.18 7.47
CA LYS A 28 -1.04 18.47 7.06
C LYS A 28 -0.82 18.54 5.56
N SER A 29 -1.87 18.82 4.80
CA SER A 29 -1.79 19.28 3.41
C SER A 29 -0.82 20.47 3.34
N THR A 30 0.47 20.19 3.25
CA THR A 30 1.51 21.17 3.05
C THR A 30 1.76 21.09 1.55
N THR A 31 0.96 21.88 0.85
CA THR A 31 1.29 22.36 -0.48
C THR A 31 2.74 22.84 -0.44
N GLU A 32 3.57 22.24 -1.31
CA GLU A 32 4.91 22.67 -1.70
C GLU A 32 6.02 22.64 -0.64
N THR A 33 7.20 22.18 -1.07
CA THR A 33 8.48 22.03 -0.31
C THR A 33 8.49 20.80 0.60
N GLU A 34 8.96 19.63 0.17
CA GLU A 34 10.32 19.37 -0.30
C GLU A 34 10.29 18.44 -1.53
N ILE A 35 10.46 19.03 -2.72
CA ILE A 35 11.00 18.31 -3.87
C ILE A 35 12.45 17.99 -3.49
N GLY A 36 12.63 16.91 -2.74
CA GLY A 36 13.92 16.28 -2.56
C GLY A 36 14.44 15.95 -3.95
N GLN A 37 15.53 16.59 -4.32
CA GLN A 37 16.30 16.27 -5.52
C GLN A 37 16.49 14.76 -5.56
N VAL A 38 15.74 14.08 -6.41
CA VAL A 38 16.02 12.69 -6.73
C VAL A 38 17.29 12.73 -7.56
N ASP A 39 18.40 12.40 -6.91
CA ASP A 39 19.67 12.11 -7.54
C ASP A 39 19.44 11.14 -8.69
N LYS A 40 19.43 11.68 -9.92
CA LYS A 40 19.61 10.94 -11.17
C LYS A 40 21.06 10.45 -11.22
N HIS A 41 21.44 9.54 -10.35
CA HIS A 41 22.73 8.85 -10.43
C HIS A 41 22.56 7.41 -9.95
N HIS A 42 22.07 6.55 -10.85
CA HIS A 42 22.65 5.21 -11.09
C HIS A 42 22.03 4.52 -12.31
N SER A 43 21.97 5.20 -13.47
CA SER A 43 22.09 4.48 -14.73
C SER A 43 23.58 4.36 -15.01
N LYS A 44 24.21 3.28 -14.52
CA LYS A 44 25.52 2.89 -15.03
C LYS A 44 25.34 2.70 -16.53
N VAL A 45 25.85 3.67 -17.29
CA VAL A 45 26.22 3.50 -18.68
C VAL A 45 27.12 2.28 -18.72
N VAL A 46 26.54 1.12 -19.05
CA VAL A 46 27.33 0.06 -19.63
C VAL A 46 27.80 0.67 -20.95
N GLN A 47 29.05 1.15 -20.96
CA GLN A 47 29.77 1.38 -22.19
C GLN A 47 29.73 0.03 -22.92
N LYS A 48 28.78 -0.11 -23.85
CA LYS A 48 28.91 -1.12 -24.88
C LYS A 48 30.19 -0.76 -25.61
N THR A 49 31.21 -1.58 -25.38
CA THR A 49 32.35 -1.70 -26.27
C THR A 49 31.78 -2.09 -27.63
N ASN A 50 31.52 -1.10 -28.49
CA ASN A 50 31.12 -1.28 -29.89
C ASN A 50 32.26 -1.89 -30.74
N GLU A 51 33.32 -2.41 -30.12
CA GLU A 51 34.41 -3.07 -30.83
C GLU A 51 33.98 -4.41 -31.46
N SER A 52 32.89 -5.04 -30.99
CA SER A 52 32.44 -6.33 -31.54
C SER A 52 31.50 -6.20 -32.74
N GLU A 53 30.65 -5.17 -32.80
CA GLU A 53 29.68 -5.01 -33.91
C GLU A 53 30.41 -4.68 -35.23
N ASP A 54 31.43 -3.81 -35.20
CA ASP A 54 32.26 -3.50 -36.38
C ASP A 54 33.10 -4.71 -36.88
N THR A 55 33.43 -5.67 -36.00
CA THR A 55 34.16 -6.89 -36.40
C THR A 55 33.26 -8.00 -36.95
N LEU A 56 31.98 -8.01 -36.59
CA LEU A 56 30.98 -8.98 -37.09
C LEU A 56 30.54 -8.63 -38.52
N GLU A 57 30.41 -7.33 -38.85
CA GLU A 57 30.17 -6.85 -40.22
C GLU A 57 31.33 -7.22 -41.17
N ALA A 58 32.57 -7.25 -40.69
CA ALA A 58 33.73 -7.65 -41.48
C ALA A 58 33.82 -9.17 -41.75
N LEU A 59 33.05 -9.99 -41.03
CA LEU A 59 33.08 -11.45 -41.09
C LEU A 59 31.81 -12.09 -41.68
N ASP A 60 30.85 -11.28 -42.14
CA ASP A 60 29.58 -11.75 -42.77
C ASP A 60 28.82 -12.75 -41.88
N LEU A 61 28.89 -12.54 -40.55
CA LEU A 61 28.24 -13.38 -39.54
C LEU A 61 26.94 -12.70 -39.08
N ASP A 62 25.85 -13.46 -39.07
CA ASP A 62 24.56 -12.97 -38.60
C ASP A 62 24.67 -12.44 -37.15
N PRO A 63 24.09 -11.26 -36.85
CA PRO A 63 24.12 -10.73 -35.50
C PRO A 63 23.38 -11.67 -34.54
N PRO A 64 23.87 -11.86 -33.31
CA PRO A 64 23.17 -12.68 -32.32
C PRO A 64 21.76 -12.09 -32.04
N PRO A 65 20.76 -12.95 -31.77
CA PRO A 65 19.42 -12.47 -31.45
C PRO A 65 19.47 -11.54 -30.25
N LYS A 66 18.85 -10.36 -30.39
CA LYS A 66 18.73 -9.40 -29.29
C LYS A 66 17.78 -10.02 -28.25
N PRO A 67 18.07 -9.90 -26.95
CA PRO A 67 17.17 -10.40 -25.92
C PRO A 67 15.85 -9.60 -25.95
N ASP A 68 14.71 -10.29 -26.11
CA ASP A 68 13.37 -9.70 -26.05
C ASP A 68 12.94 -9.29 -24.63
N TRP A 69 13.80 -9.53 -23.64
CA TRP A 69 13.54 -9.17 -22.25
C TRP A 69 13.61 -7.65 -22.07
N LYS A 70 12.45 -7.03 -21.86
CA LYS A 70 12.31 -5.66 -21.36
C LYS A 70 12.17 -5.70 -19.83
N PRO A 71 12.92 -4.88 -19.07
CA PRO A 71 12.71 -4.80 -17.63
C PRO A 71 11.26 -4.38 -17.34
N PRO A 72 10.60 -4.92 -16.29
CA PRO A 72 9.26 -4.50 -15.92
C PRO A 72 9.20 -2.97 -15.76
N ILE A 73 8.14 -2.35 -16.29
CA ILE A 73 7.93 -0.90 -16.19
C ILE A 73 7.86 -0.52 -14.71
N ASP A 74 8.70 0.41 -14.27
CA ASP A 74 8.66 0.91 -12.89
C ASP A 74 7.36 1.72 -12.69
N ILE A 75 6.47 1.17 -11.85
CA ILE A 75 5.21 1.80 -11.48
C ILE A 75 5.51 3.08 -10.69
N LEU A 76 4.82 4.18 -11.03
CA LEU A 76 4.97 5.46 -10.35
C LEU A 76 4.59 5.38 -8.87
N HIS A 77 5.34 6.10 -8.04
CA HIS A 77 5.03 6.26 -6.63
C HIS A 77 3.79 7.15 -6.45
N GLU A 78 3.01 6.85 -5.42
CA GLU A 78 1.88 7.69 -5.03
C GLU A 78 2.38 8.96 -4.33
N GLU A 79 1.75 10.10 -4.65
CA GLU A 79 2.07 11.39 -4.07
C GLU A 79 1.89 11.36 -2.54
N PRO A 80 2.75 12.05 -1.77
CA PRO A 80 2.56 12.18 -0.33
C PRO A 80 1.18 12.77 0.00
N GLY A 81 0.41 12.07 0.82
CA GLY A 81 -0.97 12.46 1.18
C GLY A 81 -2.08 11.73 0.42
N LYS A 82 -1.77 10.93 -0.61
CA LYS A 82 -2.74 10.10 -1.34
C LYS A 82 -2.49 8.60 -1.14
N GLY A 83 -3.55 7.80 -1.21
CA GLY A 83 -3.50 6.35 -1.15
C GLY A 83 -2.71 5.78 0.03
N VAL A 84 -1.68 5.00 -0.26
CA VAL A 84 -0.80 4.33 0.71
C VAL A 84 0.07 5.32 1.51
N ASN A 85 0.31 6.52 0.97
CA ASN A 85 1.09 7.59 1.59
C ASN A 85 0.23 8.68 2.25
N LYS A 86 -1.06 8.40 2.54
CA LYS A 86 -1.98 9.33 3.22
C LYS A 86 -1.51 9.76 4.62
N LYS A 87 -0.92 8.84 5.38
CA LYS A 87 -0.44 9.07 6.75
C LYS A 87 1.08 9.00 6.86
N MET A 88 1.65 9.81 7.75
CA MET A 88 3.06 9.74 8.10
C MET A 88 3.24 8.80 9.29
N TYR A 89 4.35 8.07 9.31
CA TYR A 89 4.68 7.15 10.38
C TYR A 89 5.98 7.54 11.06
N TYR A 90 5.98 7.52 12.38
CA TYR A 90 7.14 7.80 13.22
C TYR A 90 7.48 6.57 14.04
N VAL A 91 8.77 6.29 14.15
CA VAL A 91 9.30 5.12 14.85
C VAL A 91 10.22 5.52 15.98
N CYS A 92 10.14 4.77 17.08
CA CYS A 92 10.98 4.91 18.24
C CYS A 92 11.36 3.52 18.77
N THR A 93 12.62 3.34 19.21
CA THR A 93 13.13 2.08 19.80
C THR A 93 12.83 1.99 21.28
N VAL A 94 13.05 3.07 22.02
CA VAL A 94 12.77 3.16 23.47
C VAL A 94 11.91 4.38 23.74
N LEU A 95 10.77 4.18 24.39
CA LEU A 95 9.86 5.27 24.74
C LEU A 95 10.60 6.38 25.50
N GLY A 96 10.69 7.56 24.90
CA GLY A 96 11.43 8.72 25.41
C GLY A 96 12.59 9.17 24.53
N GLU A 97 13.03 8.34 23.59
CA GLU A 97 14.00 8.71 22.55
C GLU A 97 13.36 9.56 21.45
N PRO A 98 14.17 10.29 20.64
CA PRO A 98 13.65 11.03 19.50
C PRO A 98 12.94 10.11 18.50
N TRP A 99 11.78 10.53 18.05
CA TRP A 99 11.01 9.84 17.03
C TRP A 99 11.62 10.09 15.65
N THR A 100 11.86 9.02 14.90
CA THR A 100 12.39 9.08 13.54
C THR A 100 11.27 8.89 12.54
N LYS A 101 11.10 9.84 11.62
CA LYS A 101 10.11 9.75 10.53
C LYS A 101 10.51 8.67 9.53
N LEU A 102 9.58 7.79 9.17
CA LEU A 102 9.78 6.81 8.10
C LEU A 102 9.63 7.47 6.72
N PRO A 103 10.36 6.98 5.71
CA PRO A 103 10.19 7.44 4.34
C PRO A 103 8.85 7.00 3.76
N ASP A 104 8.46 7.61 2.64
CA ASP A 104 7.29 7.18 1.88
C ASP A 104 7.54 5.83 1.19
N VAL A 105 6.46 5.06 1.00
CA VAL A 105 6.56 3.72 0.42
C VAL A 105 6.41 3.77 -1.09
N THR A 106 7.16 2.92 -1.79
CA THR A 106 6.99 2.71 -3.24
C THR A 106 6.23 1.41 -3.52
N PRO A 107 5.47 1.32 -4.62
CA PRO A 107 4.76 0.09 -4.99
C PRO A 107 5.68 -1.11 -5.12
N LYS A 108 6.90 -0.89 -5.65
CA LYS A 108 7.96 -1.91 -5.76
C LYS A 108 8.36 -2.50 -4.40
N GLN A 109 8.47 -1.67 -3.37
CA GLN A 109 8.76 -2.14 -2.00
C GLN A 109 7.61 -3.01 -1.48
N ILE A 110 6.36 -2.63 -1.73
CA ILE A 110 5.19 -3.42 -1.30
C ILE A 110 5.16 -4.77 -2.02
N ALA A 111 5.31 -4.76 -3.35
CA ALA A 111 5.32 -5.97 -4.16
C ALA A 111 6.41 -6.95 -3.74
N VAL A 112 7.65 -6.47 -3.53
CA VAL A 112 8.75 -7.33 -3.05
C VAL A 112 8.49 -7.78 -1.61
N SER A 113 8.00 -6.91 -0.72
CA SER A 113 7.72 -7.27 0.68
C SER A 113 6.71 -8.42 0.82
N ARG A 114 5.78 -8.59 -0.13
CA ARG A 114 4.82 -9.71 -0.16
C ARG A 114 5.51 -11.07 -0.32
N GLN A 115 6.67 -11.10 -0.97
CA GLN A 115 7.43 -12.31 -1.25
C GLN A 115 8.48 -12.61 -0.16
N LEU A 116 8.67 -11.67 0.79
CA LEU A 116 9.73 -11.75 1.79
C LEU A 116 9.19 -12.11 3.18
N GLN A 117 9.88 -13.03 3.83
CA GLN A 117 9.73 -13.32 5.26
C GLN A 117 11.02 -12.90 5.97
N HIS A 118 11.05 -11.68 6.50
CA HIS A 118 12.21 -11.12 7.18
C HIS A 118 11.84 -10.68 8.60
N LEU A 119 12.64 -11.12 9.59
CA LEU A 119 12.51 -10.67 10.96
C LEU A 119 13.32 -9.39 11.15
N CYS A 120 12.66 -8.33 11.59
CA CYS A 120 13.32 -7.04 11.81
C CYS A 120 14.46 -7.19 12.83
N THR A 121 15.59 -6.53 12.59
CA THR A 121 16.73 -6.58 13.49
C THR A 121 16.58 -5.63 14.68
N GLY A 122 15.85 -4.52 14.51
CA GLY A 122 15.78 -3.44 15.49
C GLY A 122 16.77 -2.29 15.22
N ASP A 123 17.41 -2.29 14.05
CA ASP A 123 18.20 -1.19 13.51
C ASP A 123 17.62 -0.71 12.17
N LEU A 124 17.29 0.58 12.08
CA LEU A 124 16.57 1.16 10.92
C LEU A 124 17.43 1.18 9.65
N GLU A 125 18.75 1.24 9.77
CA GLU A 125 19.69 1.31 8.65
C GLU A 125 20.29 -0.07 8.29
N ALA A 126 19.79 -1.16 8.89
CA ALA A 126 20.24 -2.50 8.54
C ALA A 126 19.89 -2.85 7.09
N GLU A 127 20.86 -3.40 6.36
CA GLU A 127 20.67 -3.88 5.00
C GLU A 127 19.92 -5.22 4.96
N LEU A 128 18.95 -5.33 4.04
CA LEU A 128 18.22 -6.57 3.83
C LEU A 128 18.92 -7.45 2.78
N GLN A 129 19.57 -8.51 3.26
CA GLN A 129 20.13 -9.56 2.40
C GLN A 129 19.05 -10.60 2.09
N THR A 130 18.14 -10.25 1.17
CA THR A 130 17.02 -11.13 0.76
C THR A 130 17.04 -11.47 -0.73
N TYR A 131 16.37 -12.56 -1.08
CA TYR A 131 16.07 -12.91 -2.46
C TYR A 131 14.55 -13.14 -2.60
N PRO A 132 13.83 -12.33 -3.40
CA PRO A 132 14.29 -11.25 -4.28
C PRO A 132 14.95 -10.06 -3.53
N PRO A 133 15.80 -9.26 -4.20
CA PRO A 133 16.47 -8.12 -3.59
C PRO A 133 15.46 -7.02 -3.23
N PHE A 134 15.46 -6.60 -1.98
CA PHE A 134 14.57 -5.55 -1.50
C PHE A 134 15.14 -4.15 -1.84
N PRO A 135 14.36 -3.25 -2.47
CA PRO A 135 14.82 -1.90 -2.81
C PRO A 135 14.75 -0.96 -1.60
N GLY A 136 15.68 -1.14 -0.65
CA GLY A 136 15.84 -0.29 0.52
C GLY A 136 16.51 -0.98 1.71
N VAL A 137 16.55 -0.26 2.84
CA VAL A 137 17.01 -0.77 4.15
C VAL A 137 15.82 -1.15 5.02
N GLU A 138 16.06 -1.56 6.27
CA GLU A 138 15.04 -2.01 7.21
C GLU A 138 13.92 -0.99 7.45
N LYS A 139 14.21 0.33 7.48
CA LYS A 139 13.16 1.37 7.59
C LYS A 139 12.14 1.34 6.46
N ASN A 140 12.58 1.02 5.24
CA ASN A 140 11.72 0.93 4.06
C ASN A 140 10.89 -0.37 4.13
N TYR A 141 11.49 -1.46 4.59
CA TYR A 141 10.77 -2.73 4.81
C TYR A 141 9.70 -2.56 5.89
N LEU A 142 10.05 -1.94 7.01
CA LEU A 142 9.14 -1.62 8.10
C LEU A 142 7.96 -0.78 7.62
N ARG A 143 8.23 0.26 6.83
CA ARG A 143 7.18 1.10 6.21
C ARG A 143 6.25 0.31 5.29
N ALA A 144 6.79 -0.60 4.48
CA ALA A 144 6.00 -1.46 3.60
C ALA A 144 5.13 -2.45 4.40
N GLN A 145 5.67 -3.03 5.48
CA GLN A 145 4.92 -3.90 6.39
C GLN A 145 3.77 -3.15 7.08
N ILE A 146 4.03 -1.94 7.58
CA ILE A 146 3.01 -1.08 8.18
C ILE A 146 1.89 -0.79 7.17
N ALA A 147 2.23 -0.47 5.91
CA ALA A 147 1.24 -0.23 4.86
C ALA A 147 0.31 -1.44 4.68
N ARG A 148 0.90 -2.63 4.53
CA ARG A 148 0.16 -3.89 4.32
C ARG A 148 -0.72 -4.26 5.50
N ILE A 149 -0.22 -4.11 6.72
CA ILE A 149 -0.99 -4.42 7.94
C ILE A 149 -2.13 -3.41 8.07
N THR A 150 -1.85 -2.12 7.89
CA THR A 150 -2.87 -1.06 8.00
C THR A 150 -4.02 -1.28 7.03
N ALA A 151 -3.71 -1.58 5.76
CA ALA A 151 -4.74 -1.83 4.74
C ALA A 151 -5.63 -3.04 5.07
N ASN A 152 -5.11 -4.07 5.73
CA ASN A 152 -5.85 -5.31 5.99
C ASN A 152 -6.49 -5.39 7.39
N THR A 153 -6.08 -4.55 8.34
CA THR A 153 -6.45 -4.75 9.76
C THR A 153 -7.12 -3.54 10.40
N THR A 154 -7.31 -2.47 9.62
CA THR A 154 -7.96 -1.25 10.07
C THR A 154 -9.46 -1.37 9.86
N ILE A 155 -10.15 -1.79 10.92
CA ILE A 155 -11.56 -2.16 10.89
C ILE A 155 -12.38 -1.37 11.90
N SER A 156 -13.65 -1.17 11.59
CA SER A 156 -14.63 -0.49 12.44
C SER A 156 -15.96 -1.23 12.44
N PRO A 157 -16.80 -1.04 13.47
CA PRO A 157 -18.18 -1.53 13.43
C PRO A 157 -18.93 -0.98 12.21
N ILE A 158 -19.84 -1.79 11.66
CA ILE A 158 -20.72 -1.37 10.57
C ILE A 158 -21.48 -0.09 10.94
N ASN A 159 -21.69 0.79 9.96
CA ASN A 159 -22.35 2.11 10.09
C ASN A 159 -21.67 3.13 11.03
N PHE A 160 -20.49 2.82 11.59
CA PHE A 160 -19.74 3.79 12.38
C PHE A 160 -19.20 4.95 11.53
N TYR A 161 -18.76 4.62 10.31
CA TYR A 161 -18.37 5.57 9.29
C TYR A 161 -19.36 5.52 8.13
N GLN A 162 -19.58 6.68 7.51
CA GLN A 162 -20.33 6.83 6.26
C GLN A 162 -19.50 7.64 5.26
N PHE A 163 -19.79 7.49 3.97
CA PHE A 163 -19.17 8.33 2.95
C PHE A 163 -19.63 9.79 3.10
N ASP A 164 -18.76 10.72 2.71
CA ASP A 164 -19.09 12.15 2.77
C ASP A 164 -19.93 12.52 1.54
N GLU A 165 -21.25 12.65 1.73
CA GLU A 165 -22.19 13.01 0.67
C GLU A 165 -21.95 14.44 0.12
N GLU A 166 -21.27 15.32 0.85
CA GLU A 166 -21.00 16.70 0.41
C GLU A 166 -19.95 16.77 -0.72
N GLU A 167 -19.06 15.77 -0.85
CA GLU A 167 -18.12 15.67 -1.97
C GLU A 167 -18.73 14.98 -3.22
N GLU A 168 -19.89 14.32 -3.07
CA GLU A 168 -20.60 13.62 -4.17
C GLU A 168 -21.26 14.58 -5.17
N GLU A 169 -21.65 15.79 -4.77
CA GLU A 169 -22.24 16.80 -5.68
C GLU A 169 -21.20 17.45 -6.64
N GLY A 170 -19.91 17.15 -6.44
CA GLY A 170 -18.78 17.79 -7.09
C GLY A 170 -18.35 17.24 -8.45
N GLY A 171 -19.12 16.39 -9.15
CA GLY A 171 -18.90 16.04 -10.58
C GLY A 171 -17.51 15.51 -11.00
N MET A 172 -16.62 15.16 -10.07
CA MET A 172 -15.33 14.53 -10.33
C MET A 172 -15.46 13.06 -9.98
N GLU A 173 -15.22 12.20 -10.97
CA GLU A 173 -15.03 10.73 -10.94
C GLU A 173 -15.51 10.02 -9.67
N GLU A 174 -16.58 9.22 -9.79
CA GLU A 174 -17.23 8.43 -8.71
C GLU A 174 -16.28 7.58 -7.83
N ASP A 175 -15.02 7.39 -8.25
CA ASP A 175 -13.99 6.68 -7.49
C ASP A 175 -13.29 7.56 -6.44
N ALA A 176 -13.17 8.87 -6.65
CA ALA A 176 -12.46 9.77 -5.73
C ALA A 176 -13.30 10.11 -4.47
N SER A 177 -14.63 10.20 -4.61
CA SER A 177 -15.56 10.45 -3.50
C SER A 177 -15.68 9.28 -2.52
N ARG A 178 -15.25 8.08 -2.93
CA ARG A 178 -15.21 6.88 -2.10
C ARG A 178 -13.90 6.72 -1.33
N GLU A 179 -13.02 7.72 -1.34
CA GLU A 179 -11.77 7.72 -0.55
C GLU A 179 -11.88 8.46 0.80
N THR A 180 -12.96 9.23 0.97
CA THR A 180 -13.25 10.06 2.15
C THR A 180 -14.47 9.52 2.91
N PHE A 181 -14.38 9.55 4.25
CA PHE A 181 -15.44 9.08 5.13
C PHE A 181 -15.50 9.91 6.40
N VAL A 182 -16.70 10.04 6.95
CA VAL A 182 -17.00 10.83 8.15
C VAL A 182 -17.63 9.94 9.23
N VAL A 183 -17.46 10.32 10.50
CA VAL A 183 -18.11 9.63 11.61
C VAL A 183 -19.61 9.86 11.49
N ASN A 184 -20.38 8.77 11.48
CA ASN A 184 -21.83 8.86 11.42
C ASN A 184 -22.39 9.44 12.74
N PRO A 185 -23.04 10.62 12.72
CA PRO A 185 -23.62 11.22 13.93
C PRO A 185 -24.79 10.41 14.51
N ASP A 186 -25.47 9.62 13.68
CA ASP A 186 -26.64 8.81 14.05
C ASP A 186 -26.26 7.34 14.33
N TYR A 187 -24.98 7.08 14.62
CA TYR A 187 -24.51 5.72 14.94
C TYR A 187 -25.17 5.16 16.20
N GLU A 188 -25.94 4.09 16.04
CA GLU A 188 -26.43 3.28 17.14
C GLU A 188 -25.46 2.12 17.44
N PRO A 189 -24.95 2.00 18.69
CA PRO A 189 -24.03 0.94 19.03
C PRO A 189 -24.67 -0.44 18.87
N VAL A 190 -24.03 -1.28 18.08
CA VAL A 190 -24.38 -2.68 17.87
C VAL A 190 -24.20 -3.48 19.17
N SER A 191 -25.03 -4.49 19.39
CA SER A 191 -24.91 -5.30 20.60
C SER A 191 -23.59 -6.10 20.61
N ILE A 192 -23.08 -6.41 21.80
CA ILE A 192 -21.82 -7.17 21.93
C ILE A 192 -21.95 -8.56 21.30
N PHE A 193 -23.14 -9.16 21.33
CA PHE A 193 -23.40 -10.47 20.74
C PHE A 193 -23.29 -10.43 19.22
N GLU A 194 -23.86 -9.42 18.58
CA GLU A 194 -23.76 -9.20 17.14
C GLU A 194 -22.33 -8.85 16.71
N LEU A 195 -21.62 -8.03 17.48
CA LEU A 195 -20.20 -7.74 17.21
C LEU A 195 -19.30 -8.97 17.36
N SER A 196 -19.73 -9.97 18.14
CA SER A 196 -19.02 -11.23 18.35
C SER A 196 -19.48 -12.36 17.42
N ASP A 197 -20.44 -12.10 16.54
CA ASP A 197 -21.02 -13.11 15.66
C ASP A 197 -19.95 -13.67 14.71
N PRO A 198 -19.79 -15.00 14.61
CA PRO A 198 -18.86 -15.63 13.68
C PRO A 198 -19.08 -15.32 12.20
N SER A 199 -20.23 -14.73 11.83
CA SER A 199 -20.50 -14.29 10.45
C SER A 199 -19.62 -13.12 10.00
N LEU A 200 -19.03 -12.36 10.93
CA LEU A 200 -18.17 -11.20 10.67
C LEU A 200 -18.83 -10.05 9.87
N ALA A 201 -20.15 -10.09 9.67
CA ALA A 201 -20.87 -9.09 8.86
C ALA A 201 -20.96 -7.69 9.51
N ASN A 202 -20.78 -7.60 10.83
CA ASN A 202 -20.92 -6.36 11.60
C ASN A 202 -19.63 -5.52 11.69
N TRP A 203 -18.60 -5.89 10.94
CA TRP A 203 -17.32 -5.22 10.89
C TRP A 203 -16.97 -4.90 9.45
N VAL A 204 -16.42 -3.71 9.22
CA VAL A 204 -16.06 -3.21 7.90
C VAL A 204 -14.63 -2.67 7.89
N HIS A 205 -13.95 -2.80 6.75
CA HIS A 205 -12.64 -2.17 6.53
C HIS A 205 -12.80 -0.67 6.28
N HIS A 206 -12.01 0.17 6.96
CA HIS A 206 -12.00 1.62 6.74
C HIS A 206 -10.61 2.15 6.33
N ALA A 207 -9.74 1.26 5.85
CA ALA A 207 -8.52 1.60 5.14
C ALA A 207 -8.63 1.11 3.69
N SER A 208 -8.05 1.86 2.76
CA SER A 208 -8.06 1.51 1.34
C SER A 208 -7.28 0.23 1.09
N TYR A 209 -7.86 -0.65 0.27
CA TYR A 209 -7.21 -1.88 -0.15
C TYR A 209 -5.98 -1.57 -1.01
N ILE A 210 -4.92 -2.37 -0.85
CA ILE A 210 -3.70 -2.25 -1.65
C ILE A 210 -3.71 -3.35 -2.72
N LEU A 211 -3.80 -2.95 -3.98
CA LEU A 211 -3.80 -3.83 -5.15
C LEU A 211 -2.52 -4.68 -5.23
N PRO A 212 -2.54 -5.83 -5.95
CA PRO A 212 -1.35 -6.60 -6.29
C PRO A 212 -0.21 -5.73 -6.86
N GLN A 213 -0.54 -4.69 -7.62
CA GLN A 213 0.39 -3.68 -8.11
C GLN A 213 1.16 -2.91 -7.01
N GLY A 214 0.62 -2.81 -5.79
CA GLY A 214 1.20 -2.06 -4.67
C GLY A 214 0.74 -0.61 -4.56
N ARG A 215 -0.41 -0.30 -5.15
CA ARG A 215 -1.10 1.00 -5.10
C ARG A 215 -2.54 0.83 -4.61
N THR A 216 -3.19 1.90 -4.18
CA THR A 216 -4.64 1.85 -3.88
C THR A 216 -5.49 2.02 -5.13
N VAL A 217 -5.01 2.82 -6.08
CA VAL A 217 -5.64 3.05 -7.39
C VAL A 217 -4.80 2.38 -8.46
N TRP A 218 -5.46 1.64 -9.35
CA TRP A 218 -4.79 0.98 -10.46
C TRP A 218 -4.13 1.99 -11.39
N TRP A 219 -2.92 1.68 -11.83
CA TRP A 219 -2.18 2.52 -12.77
C TRP A 219 -1.87 1.74 -14.04
N ASN A 220 -2.37 2.23 -15.17
CA ASN A 220 -2.13 1.61 -16.47
C ASN A 220 -0.67 1.82 -16.92
N PRO A 221 0.14 0.75 -17.06
CA PRO A 221 1.52 0.84 -17.52
C PRO A 221 1.67 1.31 -18.97
N ASN A 222 0.67 1.07 -19.82
CA ASN A 222 0.71 1.36 -21.25
C ASN A 222 0.34 2.81 -21.58
N GLN A 223 -0.22 3.56 -20.63
CA GLN A 223 -0.63 4.95 -20.87
C GLN A 223 0.57 5.90 -21.05
N LYS A 224 1.79 5.47 -20.72
CA LYS A 224 3.01 6.26 -20.93
C LYS A 224 3.77 5.97 -22.23
N SER A 225 3.45 4.90 -22.96
CA SER A 225 4.00 4.72 -24.31
C SER A 225 3.32 5.61 -25.35
N SER A 226 2.21 6.27 -25.01
CA SER A 226 1.49 7.23 -25.87
C SER A 226 1.70 8.71 -25.50
N GLY A 227 2.55 9.01 -24.51
CA GLY A 227 2.66 10.34 -23.90
C GLY A 227 4.01 11.03 -24.09
N GLY A 228 4.67 10.83 -25.23
CA GLY A 228 5.95 11.47 -25.57
C GLY A 228 5.80 12.47 -26.71
N SER A 229 5.83 13.75 -26.36
CA SER A 229 5.94 14.94 -27.22
C SER A 229 4.64 15.42 -27.87
N GLY A 230 4.14 16.54 -27.36
CA GLY A 230 3.34 17.44 -28.18
C GLY A 230 4.23 17.99 -29.29
N ASP A 231 3.91 17.59 -30.52
CA ASP A 231 4.02 18.44 -31.70
C ASP A 231 2.77 18.14 -32.54
N GLU A 232 1.93 19.15 -32.72
CA GLU A 232 0.97 19.19 -33.79
C GLU A 232 1.76 19.18 -35.11
N ASP A 233 1.71 18.08 -35.87
CA ASP A 233 1.88 18.15 -37.33
C ASP A 233 1.37 16.87 -38.02
N ASP A 234 0.20 17.03 -38.64
CA ASP A 234 -0.21 16.53 -39.96
C ASP A 234 0.72 15.50 -40.66
N LYS A 235 0.24 14.26 -40.87
CA LYS A 235 -0.07 13.66 -42.19
C LYS A 235 0.02 12.13 -42.27
N THR A 236 -0.98 11.61 -42.99
CA THR A 236 -0.98 10.46 -43.92
C THR A 236 -0.95 9.03 -43.39
N ASP A 237 -2.12 8.39 -43.55
CA ASP A 237 -2.39 7.07 -44.13
C ASP A 237 -1.19 6.18 -44.57
N GLU A 238 -1.41 4.89 -44.33
CA GLU A 238 -0.76 3.69 -44.89
C GLU A 238 0.61 3.31 -44.31
N GLU A 239 0.60 2.41 -43.32
CA GLU A 239 1.34 1.14 -43.40
C GLU A 239 0.83 0.16 -42.33
N ASP A 240 0.37 -1.01 -42.80
CA ASP A 240 0.13 -2.21 -42.01
C ASP A 240 1.43 -2.63 -41.32
N GLU A 241 1.58 -2.31 -40.04
CA GLU A 241 2.38 -3.13 -39.13
C GLU A 241 1.40 -3.75 -38.13
N GLU A 242 1.43 -5.09 -38.05
CA GLU A 242 0.81 -5.87 -36.98
C GLU A 242 1.12 -5.22 -35.63
N LEU A 243 0.22 -4.36 -35.16
CA LEU A 243 0.09 -4.05 -33.75
C LEU A 243 -0.24 -5.38 -33.10
N GLU A 244 0.78 -6.11 -32.67
CA GLU A 244 0.63 -7.13 -31.63
C GLU A 244 -0.31 -6.48 -30.61
N GLU A 245 -1.52 -7.04 -30.46
CA GLU A 245 -2.41 -6.68 -29.37
C GLU A 245 -1.60 -6.94 -28.10
N VAL A 246 -0.88 -5.91 -27.63
CA VAL A 246 -0.11 -5.96 -26.40
C VAL A 246 -1.19 -6.07 -25.33
N ASP A 247 -1.49 -7.32 -24.97
CA ASP A 247 -2.52 -7.74 -24.03
C ASP A 247 -2.63 -6.67 -22.93
N GLU A 248 -3.63 -5.80 -23.04
CA GLU A 248 -3.75 -4.68 -22.12
C GLU A 248 -3.96 -5.28 -20.74
N PRO A 249 -3.11 -4.97 -19.75
CA PRO A 249 -3.25 -5.59 -18.44
C PRO A 249 -4.62 -5.26 -17.89
N GLU A 250 -5.42 -6.28 -17.59
CA GLU A 250 -6.76 -6.09 -17.02
C GLU A 250 -6.69 -5.20 -15.77
N PRO A 251 -7.58 -4.21 -15.64
CA PRO A 251 -7.55 -3.30 -14.50
C PRO A 251 -7.81 -4.06 -13.20
N GLU A 252 -6.83 -4.01 -12.29
CA GLU A 252 -6.97 -4.61 -10.96
C GLU A 252 -7.97 -3.79 -10.15
N THR A 253 -9.14 -4.35 -9.85
CA THR A 253 -10.16 -3.71 -9.01
C THR A 253 -10.16 -4.34 -7.62
N GLY A 254 -9.99 -3.51 -6.59
CA GLY A 254 -10.09 -3.92 -5.19
C GLY A 254 -11.52 -3.81 -4.64
N PRO A 255 -11.81 -4.40 -3.47
CA PRO A 255 -13.06 -4.14 -2.78
C PRO A 255 -13.15 -2.65 -2.41
N PRO A 256 -14.36 -2.04 -2.43
CA PRO A 256 -14.55 -0.65 -2.04
C PRO A 256 -14.25 -0.43 -0.54
N LEU A 257 -14.15 0.83 -0.12
CA LEU A 257 -14.14 1.14 1.31
C LEU A 257 -15.44 0.66 1.97
N LEU A 258 -15.35 0.38 3.27
CA LEU A 258 -16.46 -0.10 4.10
C LEU A 258 -17.01 -1.48 3.69
N THR A 259 -16.23 -2.28 2.96
CA THR A 259 -16.56 -3.69 2.69
C THR A 259 -16.59 -4.52 3.99
N PRO A 260 -17.62 -5.36 4.20
CA PRO A 260 -17.71 -6.25 5.35
C PRO A 260 -16.61 -7.33 5.41
N LEU A 261 -16.20 -7.70 6.63
CA LEU A 261 -15.22 -8.78 6.84
C LEU A 261 -15.71 -10.17 6.45
N SER A 262 -17.02 -10.34 6.19
CA SER A 262 -17.57 -11.58 5.67
C SER A 262 -17.12 -11.89 4.23
N GLU A 263 -16.65 -10.88 3.50
CA GLU A 263 -16.15 -11.01 2.12
C GLU A 263 -14.63 -11.28 2.07
N ASP A 264 -13.93 -11.24 3.21
CA ASP A 264 -12.50 -11.51 3.29
C ASP A 264 -12.18 -12.98 2.93
N ALA A 265 -11.06 -13.17 2.21
CA ALA A 265 -10.60 -14.51 1.84
C ALA A 265 -10.18 -15.35 3.05
N GLU A 266 -10.54 -16.63 3.03
CA GLU A 266 -10.15 -17.59 4.08
C GLU A 266 -8.63 -17.81 4.12
N VAL A 267 -8.11 -18.01 5.33
CA VAL A 267 -6.68 -18.26 5.57
C VAL A 267 -6.48 -19.75 5.83
N ASN A 268 -6.00 -20.51 4.84
CA ASN A 268 -5.77 -21.95 4.94
C ASN A 268 -7.02 -22.74 5.39
N GLY A 269 -8.21 -22.35 4.93
CA GLY A 269 -9.49 -22.97 5.31
C GLY A 269 -9.99 -22.58 6.71
N LEU A 270 -9.40 -21.55 7.32
CA LEU A 270 -9.89 -20.91 8.54
C LEU A 270 -10.50 -19.55 8.21
N PRO A 271 -11.47 -19.08 9.01
CA PRO A 271 -12.00 -17.72 8.84
C PRO A 271 -10.85 -16.69 8.95
N PRO A 272 -10.93 -15.57 8.23
CA PRO A 272 -9.90 -14.53 8.24
C PRO A 272 -9.75 -13.85 9.61
N TRP A 273 -10.82 -13.87 10.41
CA TRP A 273 -10.87 -13.27 11.74
C TRP A 273 -11.47 -14.21 12.78
N SER A 274 -11.04 -14.03 14.03
CA SER A 274 -11.56 -14.74 15.20
C SER A 274 -12.21 -13.77 16.19
N THR A 275 -13.47 -14.03 16.58
CA THR A 275 -14.21 -13.24 17.58
C THR A 275 -14.06 -13.81 18.99
N ARG A 276 -13.98 -12.94 20.00
CA ARG A 276 -13.99 -13.28 21.42
C ARG A 276 -14.72 -12.21 22.23
N ILE A 277 -15.33 -12.62 23.34
CA ILE A 277 -15.92 -11.70 24.33
C ILE A 277 -15.04 -11.74 25.59
N THR A 278 -14.73 -10.59 26.18
CA THR A 278 -13.85 -10.50 27.36
C THR A 278 -14.44 -11.13 28.61
N SER A 279 -15.75 -10.96 28.84
CA SER A 279 -16.45 -11.53 30.00
C SER A 279 -17.77 -12.15 29.58
N ARG A 280 -17.94 -13.44 29.86
CA ARG A 280 -19.22 -14.14 29.72
C ARG A 280 -20.11 -14.01 30.95
N LEU A 281 -19.55 -13.55 32.08
CA LEU A 281 -20.24 -13.46 33.37
C LEU A 281 -21.06 -12.18 33.50
N ILE A 282 -20.56 -11.07 32.95
CA ILE A 282 -21.26 -9.78 32.96
C ILE A 282 -21.21 -9.20 31.54
N PRO A 283 -22.10 -9.65 30.64
CA PRO A 283 -22.08 -9.22 29.24
C PRO A 283 -22.25 -7.70 29.08
N HIS A 284 -22.98 -7.04 29.98
CA HIS A 284 -23.19 -5.58 29.94
C HIS A 284 -21.93 -4.71 30.06
N TYR A 285 -20.83 -5.26 30.58
CA TYR A 285 -19.53 -4.57 30.64
C TYR A 285 -18.46 -5.29 29.82
N ALA A 286 -18.88 -6.23 28.97
CA ALA A 286 -17.96 -6.96 28.14
C ALA A 286 -17.57 -6.15 26.90
N TYR A 287 -16.44 -6.52 26.31
CA TYR A 287 -15.96 -5.96 25.06
C TYR A 287 -15.90 -7.08 24.02
N ALA A 288 -16.24 -6.74 22.78
CA ALA A 288 -16.00 -7.61 21.64
C ALA A 288 -14.54 -7.41 21.21
N VAL A 289 -13.80 -8.50 21.11
CA VAL A 289 -12.40 -8.54 20.65
C VAL A 289 -12.36 -9.33 19.37
N LEU A 290 -11.94 -8.66 18.29
CA LEU A 290 -11.67 -9.29 17.00
C LEU A 290 -10.16 -9.44 16.82
N SER A 291 -9.72 -10.60 16.36
CA SER A 291 -8.31 -10.91 16.15
C SER A 291 -8.10 -11.39 14.72
N SER A 292 -7.15 -10.80 14.00
CA SER A 292 -6.83 -11.24 12.63
C SER A 292 -6.08 -12.56 12.66
N ASN A 293 -6.50 -13.52 11.84
CA ASN A 293 -5.78 -14.78 11.64
C ASN A 293 -4.72 -14.66 10.54
N LEU A 294 -4.89 -13.73 9.59
CA LEU A 294 -3.88 -13.41 8.57
C LEU A 294 -2.69 -12.65 9.18
N TRP A 295 -2.96 -11.72 10.10
CA TRP A 295 -1.95 -10.91 10.78
C TRP A 295 -2.00 -11.14 12.31
N PRO A 296 -1.36 -12.21 12.81
CA PRO A 296 -1.32 -12.49 14.24
C PRO A 296 -0.74 -11.31 15.03
N GLY A 297 -1.54 -10.77 15.95
CA GLY A 297 -1.20 -9.61 16.77
C GLY A 297 -1.99 -8.34 16.44
N ALA A 298 -2.69 -8.32 15.30
CA ALA A 298 -3.67 -7.27 15.01
C ALA A 298 -5.00 -7.60 15.70
N HIS A 299 -5.44 -6.70 16.57
CA HIS A 299 -6.68 -6.84 17.32
C HIS A 299 -7.50 -5.56 17.24
N ALA A 300 -8.81 -5.70 17.05
CA ALA A 300 -9.77 -4.63 17.22
C ALA A 300 -10.63 -4.90 18.46
N VAL A 301 -10.95 -3.85 19.20
CA VAL A 301 -11.78 -3.93 20.39
C VAL A 301 -12.87 -2.91 20.28
N ALA A 302 -14.12 -3.33 20.47
CA ALA A 302 -15.27 -2.46 20.52
C ALA A 302 -16.07 -2.69 21.81
N SER A 303 -16.54 -1.59 22.40
CA SER A 303 -17.60 -1.62 23.42
C SER A 303 -18.95 -1.58 22.72
N GLY A 304 -19.75 -2.63 22.90
CA GLY A 304 -21.16 -2.60 22.51
C GLY A 304 -22.05 -2.03 23.63
N ARG A 305 -23.35 -1.98 23.36
CA ARG A 305 -24.40 -1.60 24.31
C ARG A 305 -24.89 -2.79 25.15
#